data_AF-A0A0V0YWF3-F1
#
_entry.id   AF-A0A0V0YWF3-F1
#
_cell.length_a   1.000
_cell.length_b   1.000
_cell.length_c   1.000
_cell.angle_alpha   90.00
_cell.angle_beta   90.00
_cell.angle_gamma   90.00
#
_symmetry.space_group_name_H-M   'P 1'
#
loop_
_entity.id
_entity.type
_entity.pdbx_description
1 polymer ?
#
loop_
_entity_poly.entity_id
_entity_poly.type
_entity_poly.pdbx_seq_one_letter_code
_entity_poly.pdbx_strand_id
1 'polypeptide(L)'
;MPIFAQVKKDKDAGSFEDFMEVLKLYDKAENGTMMYAELEHILLSLGERLEKAELEPVLKECCPEEDEEGFIPYEPFLKKITQLL
;
A
#
# COMPACT_ATOMS: atom_id res chain seq x y z
N MET A 1 3.82 -7.53 -15.87
CA MET A 1 3.03 -6.46 -16.52
C MET A 1 3.89 -5.22 -16.70
N PRO A 2 3.73 -4.42 -17.77
CA PRO A 2 4.57 -3.25 -18.08
C PRO A 2 4.49 -2.12 -17.03
N ILE A 3 3.38 -2.05 -16.29
CA ILE A 3 3.10 -0.98 -15.31
C ILE A 3 4.13 -0.99 -14.18
N PHE A 4 4.45 -2.17 -13.62
CA PHE A 4 5.46 -2.31 -12.56
C PHE A 4 6.86 -1.81 -12.94
N ALA A 5 7.23 -1.90 -14.23
CA ALA A 5 8.55 -1.48 -14.69
C ALA A 5 8.71 0.05 -14.79
N GLN A 6 7.60 0.79 -14.87
CA GLN A 6 7.60 2.24 -14.91
C GLN A 6 7.78 2.82 -13.50
N VAL A 7 7.07 2.25 -12.52
CA VAL A 7 7.15 2.69 -11.12
C VAL A 7 8.52 2.41 -10.51
N LYS A 8 9.19 1.32 -10.91
CA LYS A 8 10.56 0.97 -10.47
C LYS A 8 11.67 1.93 -10.89
N LYS A 9 11.43 2.79 -11.87
CA LYS A 9 12.43 3.75 -12.38
C LYS A 9 12.38 5.11 -11.69
N ASP A 10 11.33 5.39 -10.92
CA ASP A 10 11.19 6.64 -10.18
C ASP A 10 11.88 6.52 -8.82
N LYS A 11 12.99 7.25 -8.65
CA LYS A 11 13.72 7.35 -7.38
C LYS A 11 12.95 8.11 -6.28
N ASP A 12 11.79 8.66 -6.62
CA ASP A 12 10.88 9.38 -5.72
C ASP A 12 9.78 8.48 -5.13
N ALA A 13 9.72 7.19 -5.50
CA ALA A 13 8.86 6.25 -4.81
C ALA A 13 9.43 5.99 -3.40
N GLY A 14 8.68 6.36 -2.36
CA GLY A 14 9.11 6.23 -0.96
C GLY A 14 9.62 4.83 -0.61
N SER A 15 10.53 4.74 0.35
CA SER A 15 11.06 3.47 0.81
C SER A 15 10.02 2.71 1.64
N PHE A 16 10.24 1.40 1.85
CA PHE A 16 9.42 0.60 2.78
C PHE A 16 9.31 1.24 4.17
N GLU A 17 10.40 1.84 4.65
CA GLU A 17 10.47 2.49 5.95
C GLU A 17 9.55 3.73 6.00
N ASP A 18 9.56 4.55 4.94
CA ASP A 18 8.69 5.72 4.84
C ASP A 18 7.20 5.33 4.89
N PHE A 19 6.81 4.33 4.10
CA PHE A 19 5.42 3.85 4.11
C PHE A 19 5.04 3.22 5.46
N MET A 20 5.95 2.47 6.07
CA MET A 20 5.72 1.83 7.36
C MET A 20 5.50 2.87 8.48
N GLU A 21 6.29 3.94 8.51
CA GLU A 21 6.11 5.03 9.46
C GLU A 21 4.76 5.71 9.31
N VAL A 22 4.34 5.99 8.07
CA VAL A 22 3.03 6.59 7.82
C VAL A 22 1.91 5.67 8.27
N LEU A 23 1.92 4.39 7.89
CA LEU A 23 0.84 3.47 8.27
C LEU A 23 0.76 3.26 9.79
N LYS A 24 1.90 3.25 10.49
CA LYS A 24 1.92 3.22 11.97
C LYS A 24 1.27 4.44 12.62
N LEU A 25 1.29 5.62 11.97
CA LEU A 25 0.56 6.79 12.48
C LEU A 25 -0.97 6.59 12.39
N TYR A 26 -1.44 5.77 11.46
CA TYR A 26 -2.85 5.45 11.27
C TYR A 26 -3.30 4.22 12.08
N ASP A 27 -2.42 3.24 12.31
CA ASP A 27 -2.67 2.10 13.19
C ASP A 27 -2.75 2.51 14.67
N LYS A 28 -3.95 2.90 15.10
CA LYS A 28 -4.21 3.28 16.50
C LYS A 28 -4.17 2.10 17.46
N ALA A 29 -4.31 0.88 16.96
CA ALA A 29 -4.32 -0.33 17.77
C ALA A 29 -2.91 -0.91 17.95
N GLU A 30 -1.93 -0.42 17.18
CA GLU A 30 -0.55 -0.93 17.11
C GLU A 30 -0.50 -2.45 16.88
N ASN A 31 -1.48 -2.98 16.14
CA ASN A 31 -1.65 -4.40 15.89
C ASN A 31 -1.16 -4.84 14.49
N GLY A 32 -0.68 -3.90 13.67
CA GLY A 32 -0.19 -4.16 12.33
C GLY A 32 -1.29 -4.35 11.28
N THR A 33 -2.52 -3.94 11.60
CA THR A 33 -3.68 -4.04 10.71
C THR A 33 -4.37 -2.70 10.51
N MET A 34 -5.09 -2.57 9.40
CA MET A 34 -5.91 -1.39 9.12
C MET A 34 -7.06 -1.76 8.18
N MET A 35 -8.10 -0.93 8.10
CA MET A 35 -9.18 -1.16 7.15
C MET A 35 -8.66 -1.06 5.72
N TYR A 36 -9.07 -1.99 4.85
CA TYR A 36 -8.67 -1.99 3.44
C TYR A 36 -8.99 -0.63 2.76
N ALA A 37 -10.16 -0.08 3.05
CA ALA A 37 -10.60 1.21 2.52
C ALA A 37 -9.70 2.39 2.97
N GLU A 38 -9.16 2.34 4.20
CA GLU A 38 -8.22 3.37 4.68
C GLU A 38 -6.87 3.24 4.00
N LEU A 39 -6.39 2.00 3.78
CA LEU A 39 -5.15 1.77 3.06
C LEU A 39 -5.22 2.32 1.64
N GLU A 40 -6.32 2.03 0.90
CA GLU A 40 -6.55 2.59 -0.44
C GLU A 40 -6.52 4.12 -0.40
N HIS A 41 -7.25 4.73 0.53
CA HIS A 41 -7.31 6.20 0.63
C HIS A 41 -5.96 6.83 0.97
N ILE A 42 -5.19 6.22 1.88
CA ILE A 42 -3.85 6.70 2.26
C ILE A 42 -2.89 6.61 1.09
N LEU A 43 -2.89 5.50 0.34
CA LEU A 43 -2.01 5.33 -0.82
C LEU A 43 -2.35 6.30 -1.96
N LEU A 44 -3.64 6.55 -2.22
CA LEU A 44 -4.07 7.58 -3.17
C LEU A 44 -3.70 9.00 -2.71
N SER A 45 -3.67 9.25 -1.40
CA SER A 45 -3.32 10.55 -0.83
C SER A 45 -1.81 10.79 -0.76
N LEU A 46 -1.02 9.72 -0.54
CA LEU A 46 0.44 9.75 -0.51
C LEU A 46 1.04 9.79 -1.92
N GLY A 47 0.41 9.09 -2.86
CA GLY A 47 0.85 9.00 -4.23
C GLY A 47 0.22 10.07 -5.09
N GLU A 48 0.85 11.24 -5.21
CA GLU A 48 0.53 12.21 -6.29
C GLU A 48 0.63 11.60 -7.71
N ARG A 49 1.11 10.35 -7.84
CA ARG A 49 1.30 9.62 -9.11
C ARG A 49 0.61 8.26 -9.22
N LEU A 50 -0.02 7.72 -8.16
CA LEU A 50 -0.76 6.45 -8.27
C LEU A 50 -2.22 6.76 -8.55
N GLU A 51 -2.63 6.64 -9.81
CA GLU A 51 -4.03 6.78 -10.16
C GLU A 51 -4.83 5.58 -9.66
N LYS A 52 -6.11 5.79 -9.32
CA LYS A 52 -7.00 4.72 -8.85
C LYS A 52 -6.99 3.49 -9.77
N ALA A 53 -6.94 3.70 -11.09
CA ALA A 53 -6.90 2.64 -12.08
C ALA A 53 -5.62 1.78 -12.03
N GLU A 54 -4.51 2.34 -11.54
CA GLU A 54 -3.24 1.63 -11.38
C GLU A 54 -3.13 0.99 -10.00
N LEU A 55 -3.69 1.63 -8.97
CA LEU A 55 -3.67 1.13 -7.60
C LEU A 55 -4.59 -0.07 -7.40
N GLU A 56 -5.78 -0.07 -7.99
CA GLU A 56 -6.80 -1.12 -7.83
C GLU A 56 -6.29 -2.54 -8.16
N PRO A 57 -5.61 -2.80 -9.30
CA PRO A 57 -5.03 -4.12 -9.57
C PRO A 57 -3.88 -4.46 -8.60
N VAL A 58 -3.11 -3.47 -8.15
CA VAL A 58 -2.00 -3.68 -7.19
C VAL A 58 -2.53 -4.07 -5.82
N LEU A 59 -3.55 -3.37 -5.32
CA LEU A 59 -4.23 -3.73 -4.07
C LEU A 59 -4.81 -5.14 -4.19
N LYS A 60 -5.50 -5.46 -5.29
CA LYS A 60 -6.10 -6.78 -5.48
C LYS A 60 -5.09 -7.93 -5.55
N GLU A 61 -3.89 -7.70 -6.09
CA GLU A 61 -2.84 -8.72 -6.21
C GLU A 61 -1.94 -8.79 -4.96
N CYS A 62 -1.72 -7.66 -4.30
CA CYS A 62 -0.76 -7.55 -3.21
C CYS A 62 -1.39 -7.63 -1.83
N CYS A 63 -2.61 -7.09 -1.63
CA CYS A 63 -3.27 -7.12 -0.33
C CYS A 63 -3.66 -8.54 0.07
N PRO A 64 -3.48 -8.90 1.35
CA PRO A 64 -4.10 -10.07 1.94
C PRO A 64 -5.63 -9.98 1.92
N GLU A 65 -6.30 -11.10 2.16
CA GLU A 65 -7.75 -11.11 2.34
C GLU A 65 -8.16 -10.32 3.59
N GLU A 66 -9.26 -9.60 3.48
CA GLU A 66 -9.93 -8.90 4.58
C GLU A 66 -10.48 -9.91 5.60
N ASP A 67 -10.42 -9.56 6.88
CA ASP A 67 -11.12 -10.30 7.94
C ASP A 67 -12.62 -9.94 7.99
N GLU A 68 -13.34 -10.49 8.98
CA GLU A 68 -14.78 -10.26 9.16
C GLU A 68 -15.15 -8.79 9.41
N GLU A 69 -14.18 -7.97 9.83
CA GLU A 69 -14.34 -6.55 10.14
C GLU A 69 -13.80 -5.63 9.02
N GLY A 70 -13.23 -6.21 7.94
CA GLY A 70 -12.65 -5.46 6.82
C GLY A 70 -11.21 -4.99 7.05
N PHE A 71 -10.53 -5.55 8.06
CA PHE A 71 -9.13 -5.25 8.36
C PHE A 71 -8.20 -6.16 7.58
N ILE A 72 -7.04 -5.62 7.22
CA ILE A 72 -5.95 -6.33 6.56
C ILE A 72 -4.62 -6.04 7.25
N PRO A 73 -3.70 -7.01 7.30
CA PRO A 73 -2.32 -6.73 7.68
C PRO A 73 -1.62 -5.97 6.54
N TYR A 74 -1.11 -4.77 6.84
CA TYR A 74 -0.53 -3.88 5.83
C TYR A 74 0.96 -4.14 5.56
N GLU A 75 1.69 -4.75 6.50
CA GLU A 75 3.11 -5.06 6.32
C GLU A 75 3.39 -5.99 5.11
N PRO A 76 2.66 -7.10 4.92
CA PRO A 76 2.82 -7.96 3.74
C PRO A 76 2.56 -7.21 2.42
N PHE A 77 1.57 -6.32 2.41
CA PHE A 77 1.28 -5.47 1.27
C PHE A 77 2.45 -4.52 0.97
N LEU A 78 2.96 -3.81 1.99
CA LEU A 78 4.10 -2.91 1.84
C LEU A 78 5.34 -3.62 1.31
N LYS A 79 5.62 -4.85 1.77
CA LYS A 79 6.74 -5.65 1.24
C LYS A 79 6.57 -5.97 -0.23
N LYS A 80 5.36 -6.30 -0.68
CA LYS A 80 5.11 -6.59 -2.09
C LYS A 80 5.19 -5.33 -2.96
N ILE A 81 4.54 -4.24 -2.56
CA ILE A 81 4.56 -3.00 -3.36
C ILE A 81 5.98 -2.46 -3.47
N THR A 82 6.76 -2.46 -2.39
CA THR A 82 8.17 -2.00 -2.41
C THR A 82 9.12 -2.90 -3.21
N GLN A 83 8.77 -4.18 -3.41
CA GLN A 83 9.50 -5.06 -4.33
C GLN A 83 9.14 -4.81 -5.80
N LEU A 84 7.92 -4.33 -6.04
CA LEU A 84 7.42 -3.97 -7.36
C LEU A 84 7.87 -2.57 -7.81
N LEU A 85 8.10 -1.67 -6.84
CA LEU A 85 8.83 -0.40 -6.96
C LEU A 85 10.35 -0.64 -7.11
#